data_AF-A0A673UEI9-F1
#
_entry.id   AF-A0A673UEI9-F1
#
_cell.length_a   1.000
_cell.length_b   1.000
_cell.length_c   1.000
_cell.angle_alpha   90.00
_cell.angle_beta   90.00
_cell.angle_gamma   90.00
#
_symmetry.space_group_name_H-M   'P 1'
#
loop_
_entity.id
_entity.type
_entity.pdbx_description
1 polymer ?
#
loop_
_entity_poly.entity_id
_entity_poly.type
_entity_poly.pdbx_seq_one_letter_code
_entity_poly.pdbx_strand_id
1 'polypeptide(L)'
;MAETEKCCGVDFEVKAFARDSTEDQEDKVPRKSSVTLLIRKVQHAPLQMGPQPRAESSWQFFMSDKPLHLAVSLGKEIYFHGEPITVTVTVTNNTDKTVKKIKALVEQVANVVLYSSDYYTKPVAEEETQEKVQPNSTLTTTLTLLPLLANNRERRGIALDGKIKHEDTNLASSTIIKEGIDRTVLGILVSYHIKVKLTVSGLLGELTSSEVATEVPFRLMHPQPEDPVYRTKIWFSRSSLAKI
;
A
#
# COMPACT_ATOMS: atom_id res chain seq x y z
N MET A 1 11.62 29.80 9.72
CA MET A 1 12.27 28.78 10.57
C MET A 1 11.89 27.42 9.97
N ALA A 2 12.73 26.87 9.11
CA ALA A 2 12.44 25.59 8.47
C ALA A 2 12.69 24.49 9.51
N GLU A 3 11.63 23.79 9.95
CA GLU A 3 11.81 22.56 10.70
C GLU A 3 12.62 21.60 9.82
N THR A 4 13.82 21.24 10.27
CA THR A 4 14.59 20.15 9.67
C THR A 4 13.71 18.90 9.71
N GLU A 5 13.34 18.39 8.54
CA GLU A 5 12.46 17.24 8.40
C GLU A 5 13.09 16.04 9.12
N LYS A 6 12.50 15.65 10.25
CA LYS A 6 12.95 14.47 11.00
C LYS A 6 12.48 13.23 10.27
N CYS A 7 13.38 12.60 9.52
CA CYS A 7 13.12 11.35 8.83
C CYS A 7 13.40 10.15 9.77
N CYS A 8 12.52 9.15 9.73
CA CYS A 8 12.75 7.83 10.31
C CYS A 8 12.74 6.82 9.16
N GLY A 9 13.70 5.90 9.15
CA GLY A 9 13.87 4.96 8.05
C GLY A 9 14.73 3.77 8.43
N VAL A 10 14.68 2.74 7.60
CA VAL A 10 15.53 1.55 7.71
C VAL A 10 16.48 1.56 6.52
N ASP A 11 17.76 1.76 6.78
CA ASP A 11 18.81 1.77 5.78
C ASP A 11 19.70 0.54 5.90
N PHE A 12 20.15 0.02 4.76
CA PHE A 12 21.11 -1.07 4.70
C PHE A 12 22.46 -0.53 4.24
N GLU A 13 23.50 -0.82 5.00
CA GLU A 13 24.84 -0.30 4.76
C GLU A 13 25.85 -1.46 4.69
N VAL A 14 26.65 -1.49 3.62
CA VAL A 14 27.79 -2.39 3.48
C VAL A 14 29.04 -1.61 3.85
N LYS A 15 29.73 -2.05 4.92
CA LYS A 15 31.00 -1.47 5.38
C LYS A 15 32.14 -2.43 5.12
N ALA A 16 33.22 -1.91 4.55
CA ALA A 16 34.50 -2.60 4.41
C ALA A 16 35.59 -1.74 5.08
N PHE A 17 36.47 -2.35 5.88
CA PHE A 17 37.57 -1.62 6.52
C PHE A 17 38.79 -2.52 6.73
N ALA A 18 39.99 -1.94 6.71
CA ALA A 18 41.22 -2.63 7.07
C ALA A 18 41.51 -2.46 8.57
N ARG A 19 41.91 -3.54 9.25
CA ARG A 19 42.23 -3.57 10.67
C ARG A 19 43.61 -4.18 10.89
N ASP A 20 44.45 -3.50 11.67
CA ASP A 20 45.73 -4.05 12.11
C ASP A 20 45.52 -4.93 13.34
N SER A 21 46.23 -6.06 13.40
CA SER A 21 46.02 -7.16 14.36
C SER A 21 46.30 -6.81 15.83
N THR A 22 46.76 -5.59 16.13
CA THR A 22 47.12 -5.11 17.47
C THR A 22 46.09 -4.17 18.10
N GLU A 23 45.01 -3.83 17.39
CA GLU A 23 43.93 -2.97 17.90
C GLU A 23 42.70 -3.79 18.31
N ASP A 24 42.70 -4.33 19.54
CA ASP A 24 41.59 -5.07 20.17
C ASP A 24 40.50 -4.14 20.76
N GLN A 25 40.12 -3.06 20.06
CA GLN A 25 38.87 -2.36 20.36
C GLN A 25 37.79 -2.80 19.37
N GLU A 26 37.01 -3.83 19.74
CA GLU A 26 35.95 -4.42 18.89
C GLU A 26 35.02 -3.37 18.26
N ASP A 27 34.79 -2.24 18.94
CA ASP A 27 33.79 -1.23 18.55
C ASP A 27 34.31 -0.07 17.67
N LYS A 28 35.62 0.07 17.43
CA LYS A 28 36.17 1.28 16.77
C LYS A 28 36.70 1.00 15.37
N VAL A 29 35.84 1.18 14.37
CA VAL A 29 36.21 1.07 12.95
C VAL A 29 37.12 2.25 12.53
N PRO A 30 38.31 2.01 11.96
CA PRO A 30 39.19 3.09 11.50
C PRO A 30 38.60 3.86 10.32
N ARG A 31 38.31 5.17 10.51
CA ARG A 31 37.67 6.02 9.47
C ARG A 31 38.51 6.20 8.19
N LYS A 32 39.84 6.08 8.29
CA LYS A 32 40.76 6.34 7.16
C LYS A 32 40.84 5.16 6.19
N SER A 33 40.56 3.95 6.65
CA SER A 33 40.59 2.71 5.86
C SER A 33 39.19 2.12 5.65
N SER A 34 38.13 2.85 6.01
CA SER A 34 36.75 2.39 5.87
C SER A 34 36.05 2.93 4.62
N VAL A 35 35.39 2.05 3.88
CA VAL A 35 34.45 2.37 2.81
C VAL A 35 33.05 1.94 3.22
N THR A 36 32.09 2.81 2.97
CA THR A 36 30.66 2.61 3.22
C THR A 36 29.91 2.68 1.89
N LEU A 37 29.00 1.74 1.66
CA LEU A 37 28.06 1.77 0.56
C LEU A 37 26.64 1.56 1.07
N LEU A 38 25.74 2.50 0.77
CA LEU A 38 24.31 2.34 1.01
C LEU A 38 23.70 1.45 -0.07
N ILE A 39 22.97 0.43 0.36
CA ILE A 39 22.26 -0.52 -0.50
C ILE A 39 20.77 -0.53 -0.16
N ARG A 40 19.93 -1.04 -1.07
CA ARG A 40 18.50 -1.23 -0.83
C ARG A 40 18.13 -2.69 -0.89
N LYS A 41 17.28 -3.11 0.05
CA LYS A 41 16.56 -4.37 -0.02
C LYS A 41 15.16 -4.10 -0.57
N VAL A 42 14.95 -4.39 -1.84
CA VAL A 42 13.65 -4.24 -2.51
C VAL A 42 12.93 -5.58 -2.52
N GLN A 43 11.64 -5.55 -2.21
CA GLN A 43 10.79 -6.73 -2.26
C GLN A 43 9.90 -6.67 -3.50
N HIS A 44 10.12 -7.62 -4.41
CA HIS A 44 9.29 -7.78 -5.61
C HIS A 44 8.04 -8.61 -5.31
N ALA A 45 7.01 -8.44 -6.13
CA ALA A 45 5.80 -9.24 -6.04
C ALA A 45 6.09 -10.74 -6.19
N PRO A 46 5.40 -11.60 -5.43
CA PRO A 46 5.45 -13.05 -5.64
C PRO A 46 4.86 -13.44 -7.00
N LEU A 47 5.33 -14.56 -7.57
CA LEU A 47 4.86 -15.10 -8.85
C LEU A 47 3.39 -15.51 -8.83
N GLN A 48 2.92 -16.02 -7.69
CA GLN A 48 1.53 -16.45 -7.53
C GLN A 48 0.69 -15.29 -7.02
N MET A 49 -0.28 -14.87 -7.84
CA MET A 49 -1.34 -13.97 -7.41
C MET A 49 -2.38 -14.78 -6.64
N GLY A 50 -2.75 -14.32 -5.44
CA GLY A 50 -3.82 -14.95 -4.68
C GLY A 50 -5.20 -14.64 -5.26
N PRO A 51 -6.27 -15.13 -4.59
CA PRO A 51 -7.63 -14.94 -5.04
C PRO A 51 -8.02 -13.46 -5.03
N GLN A 52 -9.04 -13.13 -5.81
CA GLN A 52 -9.61 -11.79 -5.85
C GLN A 52 -10.06 -11.34 -4.46
N PRO A 53 -9.54 -10.21 -3.92
CA PRO A 53 -9.97 -9.69 -2.63
C PRO A 53 -11.41 -9.22 -2.70
N ARG A 54 -12.21 -9.66 -1.72
CA ARG A 54 -13.61 -9.27 -1.55
C ARG A 54 -13.93 -9.11 -0.08
N ALA A 55 -14.71 -8.10 0.27
CA ALA A 55 -15.32 -7.97 1.59
C ALA A 55 -16.79 -7.64 1.44
N GLU A 56 -17.60 -8.22 2.32
CA GLU A 56 -19.02 -7.91 2.43
C GLU A 56 -19.31 -7.46 3.86
N SER A 57 -20.16 -6.46 4.00
CA SER A 57 -20.59 -5.95 5.29
C SER A 57 -22.06 -5.61 5.24
N SER A 58 -22.74 -5.81 6.36
CA SER A 58 -24.15 -5.49 6.52
C SER A 58 -24.33 -4.66 7.78
N TRP A 59 -25.02 -3.53 7.65
CA TRP A 59 -25.35 -2.66 8.78
C TRP A 59 -26.85 -2.59 8.98
N GLN A 60 -27.24 -2.64 10.25
CA GLN A 60 -28.60 -2.38 10.70
C GLN A 60 -28.57 -1.09 11.52
N PHE A 61 -29.51 -0.19 11.23
CA PHE A 61 -29.62 1.09 11.94
C PHE A 61 -30.73 0.99 12.99
N PHE A 62 -30.57 1.62 14.15
CA PHE A 62 -31.51 1.53 15.29
C PHE A 62 -33.00 1.84 14.97
N MET A 63 -33.29 2.52 13.86
CA MET A 63 -34.66 2.84 13.43
C MET A 63 -35.01 2.30 12.03
N SER A 64 -34.23 1.35 11.53
CA SER A 64 -34.49 0.66 10.26
C SER A 64 -34.40 -0.84 10.50
N ASP A 65 -35.52 -1.55 10.36
CA ASP A 65 -35.60 -3.00 10.56
C ASP A 65 -34.94 -3.80 9.42
N LYS A 66 -34.50 -3.09 8.37
CA LYS A 66 -33.90 -3.68 7.16
C LYS A 66 -32.41 -3.34 7.07
N PRO A 67 -31.58 -4.25 6.54
CA PRO A 67 -30.13 -4.06 6.44
C PRO A 67 -29.69 -3.22 5.23
N LEU A 68 -28.58 -2.52 5.37
CA LEU A 68 -27.78 -1.98 4.26
C LEU A 68 -26.62 -2.93 4.00
N HIS A 69 -26.58 -3.54 2.82
CA HIS A 69 -25.48 -4.41 2.42
C HIS A 69 -24.49 -3.67 1.51
N LEU A 70 -23.21 -3.85 1.78
CA LEU A 70 -22.11 -3.38 0.94
C LEU A 70 -21.21 -4.56 0.61
N ALA A 71 -21.03 -4.81 -0.68
CA ALA A 71 -20.01 -5.72 -1.18
C ALA A 71 -18.95 -4.91 -1.95
N VAL A 72 -17.68 -5.12 -1.60
CA VAL A 72 -16.53 -4.49 -2.25
C VAL A 72 -15.66 -5.58 -2.83
N SER A 73 -15.21 -5.41 -4.07
CA SER A 73 -14.27 -6.32 -4.72
C SER A 73 -13.22 -5.58 -5.53
N LEU A 74 -12.00 -6.11 -5.53
CA LEU A 74 -10.85 -5.57 -6.28
C LEU A 74 -10.55 -6.45 -7.47
N GLY A 75 -9.96 -5.95 -8.56
CA GLY A 75 -9.59 -6.80 -9.71
C GLY A 75 -8.49 -7.83 -9.38
N LYS A 76 -7.53 -7.45 -8.54
CA LYS A 76 -6.34 -8.24 -8.17
C LYS A 76 -6.04 -8.12 -6.67
N GLU A 77 -5.31 -9.09 -6.13
CA GLU A 77 -4.73 -9.00 -4.77
C GLU A 77 -3.48 -8.13 -4.74
N ILE A 78 -2.69 -8.18 -5.82
CA ILE A 78 -1.40 -7.49 -5.94
C ILE A 78 -1.48 -6.51 -7.10
N TYR A 79 -1.15 -5.26 -6.82
CA TYR A 79 -1.03 -4.18 -7.79
C TYR A 79 0.39 -3.66 -7.83
N PHE A 80 0.79 -3.14 -8.98
CA PHE A 80 2.09 -2.52 -9.16
C PHE A 80 2.06 -1.00 -8.96
N HIS A 81 3.20 -0.42 -8.58
CA HIS A 81 3.35 1.03 -8.53
C HIS A 81 3.02 1.65 -9.89
N GLY A 82 2.12 2.65 -9.90
CA GLY A 82 1.63 3.29 -11.12
C GLY A 82 0.50 2.54 -11.85
N GLU A 83 0.09 1.37 -11.38
CA GLU A 83 -1.07 0.65 -11.91
C GLU A 83 -2.38 1.20 -11.31
N PRO A 84 -3.41 1.46 -12.13
CA PRO A 84 -4.73 1.85 -11.62
C PRO A 84 -5.43 0.70 -10.90
N ILE A 85 -6.01 1.01 -9.74
CA ILE A 85 -6.76 0.07 -8.89
C ILE A 85 -8.25 0.24 -9.16
N THR A 86 -8.87 -0.78 -9.75
CA THR A 86 -10.32 -0.81 -9.99
C THR A 86 -11.04 -1.43 -8.79
N VAL A 87 -11.90 -0.64 -8.15
CA VAL A 87 -12.71 -1.03 -6.99
C VAL A 87 -14.17 -1.12 -7.43
N THR A 88 -14.73 -2.33 -7.45
CA THR A 88 -16.15 -2.54 -7.71
C THR A 88 -16.90 -2.50 -6.39
N VAL A 89 -17.89 -1.62 -6.30
CA VAL A 89 -18.72 -1.38 -5.11
C VAL A 89 -20.17 -1.69 -5.45
N THR A 90 -20.76 -2.64 -4.75
CA THR A 90 -22.17 -2.99 -4.86
C THR A 90 -22.86 -2.65 -3.54
N VAL A 91 -23.79 -1.69 -3.60
CA VAL A 91 -24.61 -1.25 -2.47
C VAL A 91 -26.01 -1.77 -2.68
N THR A 92 -26.47 -2.69 -1.82
CA THR A 92 -27.86 -3.15 -1.79
C THR A 92 -28.55 -2.51 -0.60
N ASN A 93 -29.32 -1.45 -0.85
CA ASN A 93 -29.96 -0.66 0.18
C ASN A 93 -31.40 -1.12 0.39
N ASN A 94 -31.61 -1.99 1.38
CA ASN A 94 -32.96 -2.39 1.78
C ASN A 94 -33.55 -1.46 2.86
N THR A 95 -32.79 -0.45 3.31
CA THR A 95 -33.21 0.47 4.37
C THR A 95 -34.20 1.52 3.84
N ASP A 96 -34.77 2.29 4.76
CA ASP A 96 -35.57 3.50 4.54
C ASP A 96 -34.70 4.76 4.30
N LYS A 97 -33.38 4.65 4.40
CA LYS A 97 -32.44 5.77 4.33
C LYS A 97 -31.79 5.86 2.97
N THR A 98 -31.47 7.08 2.53
CA THR A 98 -30.72 7.30 1.28
C THR A 98 -29.23 7.34 1.56
N VAL A 99 -28.44 6.59 0.78
CA VAL A 99 -26.98 6.75 0.72
C VAL A 99 -26.67 7.96 -0.16
N LYS A 100 -26.03 8.98 0.41
CA LYS A 100 -25.79 10.27 -0.25
C LYS A 100 -24.51 10.30 -1.07
N LYS A 101 -23.49 9.57 -0.62
CA LYS A 101 -22.14 9.63 -1.16
C LYS A 101 -21.44 8.30 -0.92
N ILE A 102 -20.67 7.88 -1.91
CA ILE A 102 -19.79 6.72 -1.85
C ILE A 102 -18.38 7.23 -2.07
N LYS A 103 -17.48 7.02 -1.11
CA LYS A 103 -16.09 7.44 -1.18
C LYS A 103 -15.18 6.23 -1.02
N ALA A 104 -14.29 5.99 -1.97
CA ALA A 104 -13.22 5.00 -1.86
C ALA A 104 -11.90 5.70 -1.53
N LEU A 105 -11.11 5.12 -0.64
CA LEU A 105 -9.77 5.60 -0.30
C LEU A 105 -8.79 4.43 -0.38
N VAL A 106 -7.59 4.70 -0.89
CA VAL A 106 -6.42 3.85 -0.64
C VAL A 106 -5.76 4.37 0.62
N GLU A 107 -5.72 3.57 1.68
CA GLU A 107 -5.01 3.91 2.91
C GLU A 107 -3.72 3.11 3.00
N GLN A 108 -2.61 3.80 3.28
CA GLN A 108 -1.34 3.19 3.65
C GLN A 108 -1.27 3.14 5.17
N VAL A 109 -0.99 1.95 5.71
CA VAL A 109 -0.75 1.72 7.13
C VAL A 109 0.72 1.40 7.32
N ALA A 110 1.44 2.25 8.02
CA ALA A 110 2.82 2.03 8.43
C ALA A 110 2.84 1.69 9.93
N ASN A 111 3.20 0.45 10.26
CA ASN A 111 3.42 0.00 11.62
C ASN A 111 4.93 0.04 11.92
N VAL A 112 5.34 0.98 12.76
CA VAL A 112 6.73 1.15 13.21
C VAL A 112 6.92 0.32 14.47
N VAL A 113 7.76 -0.70 14.37
CA VAL A 113 8.07 -1.64 15.47
C VAL A 113 9.54 -1.47 15.83
N LEU A 114 9.82 -0.77 16.93
CA LEU A 114 11.18 -0.53 17.45
C LEU A 114 11.25 -0.86 18.95
N TYR A 115 10.63 -0.01 19.77
CA TYR A 115 10.46 -0.22 21.22
C TYR A 115 8.98 -0.43 21.58
N SER A 116 8.09 0.27 20.88
CA SER A 116 6.64 0.10 20.85
C SER A 116 6.19 -0.19 19.41
N SER A 117 4.92 -0.59 19.26
CA SER A 117 4.26 -0.73 17.96
C SER A 117 3.37 0.48 17.73
N ASP A 118 3.82 1.37 16.85
CA ASP A 118 3.12 2.62 16.54
C ASP A 118 2.52 2.54 15.12
N TYR A 119 1.25 2.91 14.98
CA TYR A 119 0.51 2.81 13.71
C TYR A 119 0.25 4.18 13.11
N TYR A 120 0.67 4.37 11.87
CA TYR A 120 0.42 5.57 11.07
C TYR A 120 -0.42 5.21 9.86
N THR A 121 -1.69 5.60 9.87
CA THR A 121 -2.60 5.42 8.73
C THR A 121 -2.77 6.73 7.98
N LYS A 122 -2.47 6.73 6.68
CA LYS A 122 -2.63 7.89 5.80
C LYS A 122 -3.32 7.51 4.49
N PRO A 123 -4.33 8.28 4.04
CA PRO A 123 -4.86 8.10 2.70
C PRO A 123 -3.80 8.53 1.67
N VAL A 124 -3.58 7.72 0.64
CA VAL A 124 -2.64 7.98 -0.46
C VAL A 124 -3.35 8.18 -1.80
N ALA A 125 -4.61 7.77 -1.92
CA ALA A 125 -5.49 8.15 -3.03
C ALA A 125 -6.93 8.16 -2.53
N GLU A 126 -7.77 8.97 -3.14
CA GLU A 126 -9.19 9.04 -2.83
C GLU A 126 -9.99 9.31 -4.10
N GLU A 127 -11.14 8.67 -4.22
CA GLU A 127 -12.12 8.94 -5.26
C GLU A 127 -13.54 8.88 -4.68
N GLU A 128 -14.43 9.68 -5.23
CA GLU A 128 -15.81 9.77 -4.74
C GLU A 128 -16.80 9.87 -5.89
N THR A 129 -17.97 9.26 -5.68
CA THR A 129 -19.14 9.45 -6.55
C THR A 129 -20.28 10.11 -5.78
N GLN A 130 -20.99 10.98 -6.47
CA GLN A 130 -22.20 11.65 -5.99
C GLN A 130 -23.47 10.86 -6.31
N GLU A 131 -23.33 9.66 -6.88
CA GLU A 131 -24.46 8.77 -7.11
C GLU A 131 -25.12 8.39 -5.79
N LYS A 132 -26.41 8.69 -5.70
CA LYS A 132 -27.23 8.40 -4.52
C LYS A 132 -27.90 7.04 -4.67
N VAL A 133 -27.90 6.25 -3.61
CA VAL A 133 -28.65 4.98 -3.55
C VAL A 133 -29.93 5.21 -2.77
N GLN A 134 -31.06 5.15 -3.48
CA GLN A 134 -32.38 5.37 -2.90
C GLN A 134 -32.80 4.20 -1.98
N PRO A 135 -33.79 4.40 -1.09
CA PRO A 135 -34.37 3.32 -0.31
C PRO A 135 -34.88 2.17 -1.19
N ASN A 136 -34.68 0.92 -0.75
CA ASN A 136 -35.06 -0.30 -1.47
C ASN A 136 -34.50 -0.38 -2.92
N SER A 137 -33.28 0.11 -3.14
CA SER A 137 -32.61 0.08 -4.44
C SER A 137 -31.18 -0.45 -4.34
N THR A 138 -30.66 -0.94 -5.46
CA THR A 138 -29.29 -1.44 -5.57
C THR A 138 -28.50 -0.61 -6.58
N LEU A 139 -27.26 -0.29 -6.24
CA LEU A 139 -26.31 0.36 -7.13
C LEU A 139 -25.03 -0.47 -7.21
N THR A 140 -24.55 -0.72 -8.42
CA THR A 140 -23.21 -1.28 -8.67
C THR A 140 -22.41 -0.25 -9.45
N THR A 141 -21.32 0.23 -8.87
CA THR A 141 -20.44 1.22 -9.51
C THR A 141 -18.98 0.78 -9.40
N THR A 142 -18.14 1.25 -10.31
CA THR A 142 -16.70 0.94 -10.32
C THR A 142 -15.91 2.22 -10.25
N LEU A 143 -15.07 2.37 -9.22
CA LEU A 143 -14.19 3.50 -9.01
C LEU A 143 -12.75 3.09 -9.32
N THR A 144 -11.98 3.98 -9.95
CA THR A 144 -10.57 3.71 -10.28
C THR A 144 -9.68 4.66 -9.49
N LEU A 145 -8.81 4.12 -8.63
CA LEU A 145 -7.90 4.90 -7.80
C LEU A 145 -6.46 4.70 -8.26
N LEU A 146 -5.65 5.75 -8.16
CA LEU A 146 -4.24 5.70 -8.58
C LEU A 146 -3.31 6.21 -7.45
N PRO A 147 -2.79 5.32 -6.59
CA PRO A 147 -1.90 5.71 -5.50
C PRO A 147 -0.50 6.06 -6.03
N LEU A 148 -0.25 7.36 -6.20
CA LEU A 148 1.04 7.89 -6.66
C LEU A 148 1.70 8.76 -5.61
N LEU A 149 3.02 8.63 -5.47
CA LEU A 149 3.80 9.53 -4.63
C LEU A 149 3.71 10.99 -5.10
N ALA A 150 3.61 11.23 -6.41
CA ALA A 150 3.52 12.58 -6.99
C ALA A 150 2.39 13.41 -6.35
N ASN A 151 1.25 12.78 -6.03
CA ASN A 151 0.09 13.42 -5.43
C ASN A 151 0.19 13.57 -3.90
N ASN A 152 1.24 13.03 -3.29
CA ASN A 152 1.38 12.90 -1.84
C ASN A 152 2.70 13.50 -1.31
N ARG A 153 3.47 14.23 -2.14
CA ARG A 153 4.80 14.76 -1.78
C ARG A 153 4.81 15.69 -0.57
N GLU A 154 3.72 16.42 -0.33
CA GLU A 154 3.62 17.39 0.77
C GLU A 154 3.09 16.76 2.08
N ARG A 155 2.70 15.48 2.06
CA ARG A 155 2.10 14.79 3.21
C ARG A 155 3.19 14.17 4.08
N ARG A 156 3.16 14.48 5.37
CA ARG A 156 4.04 13.87 6.38
C ARG A 156 3.49 12.53 6.86
N GLY A 157 4.40 11.62 7.24
CA GLY A 157 4.05 10.32 7.83
C GLY A 157 3.59 9.26 6.83
N ILE A 158 3.95 9.42 5.56
CA ILE A 158 3.80 8.39 4.53
C ILE A 158 5.11 7.60 4.44
N ALA A 159 5.01 6.28 4.46
CA ALA A 159 6.14 5.41 4.24
C ALA A 159 6.52 5.42 2.75
N LEU A 160 7.80 5.65 2.48
CA LEU A 160 8.38 5.68 1.14
C LEU A 160 9.40 4.56 1.00
N ASP A 161 9.63 4.11 -0.23
CA ASP A 161 10.76 3.26 -0.51
C ASP A 161 12.07 4.06 -0.32
N GLY A 162 13.14 3.38 0.11
CA GLY A 162 14.43 4.03 0.38
C GLY A 162 14.94 4.79 -0.86
N LYS A 163 15.44 6.00 -0.66
CA LYS A 163 16.02 6.83 -1.71
C LYS A 163 17.53 6.63 -1.77
N ILE A 164 18.06 6.11 -2.88
CA ILE A 164 19.50 6.13 -3.14
C ILE A 164 19.84 7.41 -3.90
N LYS A 165 20.62 8.30 -3.28
CA LYS A 165 21.15 9.52 -3.90
C LYS A 165 20.05 10.42 -4.50
N HIS A 166 19.99 10.51 -5.83
CA HIS A 166 19.09 11.38 -6.59
C HIS A 166 18.02 10.62 -7.37
N GLU A 167 17.89 9.31 -7.17
CA GLU A 167 16.86 8.53 -7.85
C GLU A 167 15.46 8.91 -7.35
N ASP A 168 14.48 8.84 -8.23
CA ASP A 168 13.07 8.97 -7.86
C ASP A 168 12.68 7.82 -6.92
N THR A 169 11.86 8.14 -5.92
CA THR A 169 11.30 7.15 -4.98
C THR A 169 9.82 6.94 -5.26
N ASN A 170 9.27 5.83 -4.76
CA ASN A 170 7.87 5.48 -4.81
C ASN A 170 7.29 5.40 -3.38
N LEU A 171 5.98 5.22 -3.29
CA LEU A 171 5.36 4.79 -2.03
C LEU A 171 5.98 3.48 -1.57
N ALA A 172 6.10 3.26 -0.27
CA ALA A 172 6.72 2.04 0.24
C ALA A 172 5.95 0.79 -0.23
N SER A 173 6.68 -0.24 -0.67
CA SER A 173 6.06 -1.50 -1.07
C SER A 173 5.52 -2.28 0.14
N SER A 174 4.47 -3.09 -0.04
CA SER A 174 3.90 -3.92 1.03
C SER A 174 4.92 -4.91 1.60
N THR A 175 5.04 -4.94 2.93
CA THR A 175 5.96 -5.85 3.62
C THR A 175 5.36 -7.25 3.68
N ILE A 176 6.09 -8.27 3.23
CA ILE A 176 5.69 -9.68 3.41
C ILE A 176 6.57 -10.28 4.50
N ILE A 177 5.93 -10.75 5.57
CA ILE A 177 6.59 -11.50 6.64
C ILE A 177 6.52 -12.98 6.27
N LYS A 178 7.67 -13.65 6.28
CA LYS A 178 7.72 -15.09 6.01
C LYS A 178 6.99 -15.85 7.12
N GLU A 179 6.14 -16.81 6.75
CA GLU A 179 5.46 -17.68 7.70
C GLU A 179 6.45 -18.41 8.62
N GLY A 180 6.12 -18.46 9.91
CA GLY A 180 6.97 -19.08 10.94
C GLY A 180 8.07 -18.18 11.51
N ILE A 181 8.23 -16.95 11.02
CA ILE A 181 9.04 -15.93 11.69
C ILE A 181 8.14 -15.18 12.67
N ASP A 182 8.61 -15.02 13.91
CA ASP A 182 7.89 -14.30 14.95
C ASP A 182 7.62 -12.83 14.52
N ARG A 183 6.48 -12.27 14.93
CA ARG A 183 6.06 -10.89 14.59
C ARG A 183 6.89 -9.81 15.27
N THR A 184 7.95 -10.19 15.96
CA THR A 184 8.95 -9.34 16.62
C THR A 184 9.96 -8.73 15.65
N VAL A 185 9.73 -8.81 14.34
CA VAL A 185 10.55 -8.15 13.33
C VAL A 185 10.54 -6.64 13.59
N LEU A 186 11.68 -6.12 14.01
CA LEU A 186 11.90 -4.68 14.15
C LEU A 186 11.99 -4.04 12.77
N GLY A 187 11.33 -2.90 12.60
CA GLY A 187 11.33 -2.14 11.36
C GLY A 187 10.01 -1.41 11.10
N ILE A 188 9.85 -0.96 9.86
CA ILE A 188 8.63 -0.29 9.40
C ILE A 188 7.89 -1.28 8.51
N LEU A 189 6.78 -1.83 9.02
CA LEU A 189 5.93 -2.76 8.30
C LEU A 189 4.82 -1.97 7.59
N VAL A 190 4.76 -2.09 6.26
CA VAL A 190 3.81 -1.34 5.44
C VAL A 190 2.75 -2.27 4.88
N SER A 191 1.48 -1.90 5.05
CA SER A 191 0.34 -2.56 4.43
C SER A 191 -0.60 -1.53 3.78
N TYR A 192 -1.46 -2.01 2.88
CA TYR A 192 -2.45 -1.18 2.22
C TYR A 192 -3.82 -1.85 2.28
N HIS A 193 -4.85 -1.02 2.33
CA HIS A 193 -6.22 -1.45 2.15
C HIS A 193 -7.02 -0.38 1.40
N ILE A 194 -8.05 -0.85 0.71
CA ILE A 194 -9.10 0.01 0.19
C ILE A 194 -10.13 0.19 1.30
N LYS A 195 -10.47 1.43 1.62
CA LYS A 195 -11.56 1.77 2.53
C LYS A 195 -12.70 2.39 1.73
N VAL A 196 -13.84 1.73 1.70
CA VAL A 196 -15.06 2.27 1.09
C VAL A 196 -15.93 2.81 2.20
N LYS A 197 -16.22 4.11 2.16
CA LYS A 197 -17.09 4.83 3.08
C LYS A 197 -18.40 5.18 2.40
N LEU A 198 -19.51 4.87 3.07
CA LEU A 198 -20.85 5.29 2.67
C LEU A 198 -21.34 6.36 3.64
N THR A 199 -21.75 7.51 3.11
CA THR A 199 -22.43 8.54 3.90
C THR A 199 -23.93 8.34 3.76
N VAL A 200 -24.56 7.84 4.81
CA VAL A 200 -26.00 7.54 4.87
C VAL A 200 -26.73 8.71 5.53
N SER A 201 -27.95 9.01 5.07
CA SER A 201 -28.81 10.02 5.68
C SER A 201 -29.14 9.65 7.13
N GLY A 202 -28.99 10.60 8.06
CA GLY A 202 -29.25 10.39 9.47
C GLY A 202 -30.73 10.45 9.83
N LEU A 203 -31.01 10.23 11.11
CA LEU A 203 -32.37 10.12 11.63
C LEU A 203 -33.11 11.47 11.71
N LEU A 204 -32.40 12.54 12.09
CA LEU A 204 -32.97 13.88 12.33
C LEU A 204 -33.03 14.71 11.03
N GLY A 205 -33.41 14.07 9.93
CA GLY A 205 -33.52 14.68 8.61
C GLY A 205 -32.20 14.82 7.85
N GLU A 206 -32.27 15.52 6.72
CA GLU A 206 -31.22 15.56 5.69
C GLU A 206 -29.92 16.24 6.14
N LEU A 207 -29.89 16.95 7.26
CA LEU A 207 -28.66 17.59 7.76
C LEU A 207 -27.77 16.62 8.56
N THR A 208 -28.36 15.57 9.14
CA THR A 208 -27.60 14.55 9.87
C THR A 208 -27.14 13.45 8.92
N SER A 209 -25.96 12.88 9.16
CA SER A 209 -25.44 11.75 8.38
C SER A 209 -24.76 10.73 9.29
N SER A 210 -24.89 9.47 8.93
CA SER A 210 -24.14 8.36 9.54
C SER A 210 -23.13 7.87 8.52
N GLU A 211 -21.90 7.60 8.97
CA GLU A 211 -20.86 7.02 8.11
C GLU A 211 -20.66 5.56 8.48
N VAL A 212 -20.69 4.70 7.48
CA VAL A 212 -20.31 3.29 7.60
C VAL A 212 -19.18 3.00 6.63
N ALA A 213 -18.29 2.07 6.97
CA ALA A 213 -17.13 1.78 6.15
C ALA A 213 -16.74 0.29 6.20
N THR A 214 -16.21 -0.19 5.07
CA THR A 214 -15.62 -1.53 4.93
C THR A 214 -14.22 -1.40 4.35
N GLU A 215 -13.34 -2.28 4.79
CA GLU A 215 -11.94 -2.30 4.38
C GLU A 215 -11.62 -3.62 3.64
N VAL A 216 -10.87 -3.53 2.55
CA VAL A 216 -10.39 -4.67 1.76
C VAL A 216 -8.87 -4.58 1.63
N PRO A 217 -8.09 -5.51 2.21
CA PRO A 217 -6.64 -5.48 2.09
C PRO A 217 -6.19 -5.83 0.67
N PHE A 218 -5.08 -5.24 0.24
CA PHE A 218 -4.37 -5.59 -0.99
C PHE A 218 -2.87 -5.31 -0.82
N ARG A 219 -2.05 -5.76 -1.77
CA ARG A 219 -0.60 -5.49 -1.78
C ARG A 219 -0.22 -4.56 -2.92
N LEU A 220 0.61 -3.56 -2.62
CA LEU A 220 1.23 -2.65 -3.59
C LEU A 220 2.72 -2.94 -3.64
N MET A 221 3.25 -3.35 -4.78
CA MET A 221 4.63 -3.85 -4.88
C MET A 221 5.32 -3.46 -6.19
N HIS A 222 6.64 -3.67 -6.25
CA HIS A 222 7.37 -3.62 -7.51
C HIS A 222 7.09 -4.88 -8.35
N PRO A 223 6.98 -4.76 -9.68
CA PRO A 223 6.88 -5.91 -10.57
C PRO A 223 8.16 -6.75 -10.47
N GLN A 224 8.04 -8.05 -10.73
CA GLN A 224 9.21 -8.92 -10.79
C GLN A 224 10.15 -8.45 -11.92
N PRO A 225 11.47 -8.38 -11.70
CA PRO A 225 12.40 -8.09 -12.78
C PRO A 225 12.28 -9.18 -13.86
N GLU A 226 12.31 -8.78 -15.13
CA GLU A 226 12.34 -9.74 -16.23
C GLU A 226 13.55 -10.67 -16.10
N ASP A 227 13.31 -11.98 -16.21
CA ASP A 227 14.35 -12.99 -16.07
C ASP A 227 15.48 -12.76 -17.10
N PRO A 228 16.76 -12.60 -16.69
CA PRO A 228 17.87 -12.41 -17.62
C PRO A 228 18.07 -13.60 -18.58
N VAL A 229 17.50 -14.77 -18.25
CA VAL A 229 17.51 -15.96 -19.13
C VAL A 229 16.76 -15.72 -20.45
N TYR A 230 15.72 -14.88 -20.47
CA TYR A 230 14.99 -14.55 -21.69
C TYR A 230 15.74 -13.55 -22.59
N ARG A 231 16.53 -12.64 -22.02
CA ARG A 231 17.43 -11.76 -22.80
C ARG A 231 18.48 -12.55 -23.58
N THR A 232 19.03 -13.59 -22.98
CA THR A 232 20.06 -14.43 -23.60
C THR A 232 19.48 -15.23 -24.76
N LYS A 233 18.28 -15.81 -24.63
CA LYS A 233 17.62 -16.55 -25.74
C LYS A 233 17.30 -15.68 -26.95
N ILE A 234 16.89 -14.42 -26.75
CA ILE A 234 16.58 -13.51 -27.88
C ILE A 234 17.86 -13.11 -28.62
N TRP A 235 18.98 -12.93 -27.90
CA TRP A 235 20.28 -12.68 -28.52
C TRP A 235 20.80 -13.89 -29.30
N PHE A 236 20.73 -15.10 -28.73
CA PHE A 236 21.17 -16.33 -29.41
C PHE A 236 20.27 -16.75 -30.58
N SER A 237 18.97 -16.48 -30.50
CA SER A 237 18.03 -16.71 -31.61
C SER A 237 18.25 -15.75 -32.78
N ARG A 238 18.58 -14.47 -32.49
CA ARG A 238 18.91 -13.49 -33.54
C ARG A 238 20.32 -13.63 -34.10
N SER A 239 21.26 -14.24 -33.38
CA SER A 239 22.64 -14.41 -33.87
C SER A 239 22.87 -15.66 -34.73
N SER A 240 21.83 -16.47 -34.99
CA SER A 240 21.96 -17.73 -35.76
C SER A 240 21.42 -17.65 -37.20
N LEU A 241 21.09 -16.45 -37.69
CA LEU A 241 20.71 -16.22 -39.09
C LEU A 241 21.60 -15.14 -39.72
N ALA A 242 22.91 -15.40 -39.78
CA ALA A 242 23.81 -14.77 -40.75
C ALA A 242 25.11 -15.59 -40.88
N LYS A 243 25.45 -15.93 -42.13
CA LYS A 243 26.58 -16.74 -42.62
C LYS A 243 26.30 -18.25 -42.51
N ILE A 244 26.22 -19.03 -43.58
CA ILE A 244 26.86 -18.97 -44.92
C ILE A 244 25.79 -19.16 -46.00
#